data_AF-A0A9D9GDS6-F1
#
_entry.id   AF-A0A9D9GDS6-F1
#
_cell.length_a   1.000
_cell.length_b   1.000
_cell.length_c   1.000
_cell.angle_alpha   90.00
_cell.angle_beta   90.00
_cell.angle_gamma   90.00
#
_symmetry.space_group_name_H-M   'P 1'
#
loop_
_entity.id
_entity.type
_entity.pdbx_description
1 polymer ?
#
loop_
_entity_poly.entity_id
_entity_poly.type
_entity_poly.pdbx_seq_one_letter_code
_entity_poly.pdbx_strand_id
1 'polypeptide(L)'
;YPLSDGEVEERVQKLQFEGFGPVAKRQQSPHIHQVRFLPKMEGMEGYWILAPDLGSDKVRVIRYIPNRENGPFLSHFGDIPFPPGSGPRHLDFDPVKGMMYCLSELSGELVVFKISADAGGEPVFEQVQTVLADECRSGGSGDIHIHPSGKYLYTSHRLKNDGLAVFRVCDDGTIRKSGYVHTKDHPRSFLITPDGRHILVASKNDLSIEVFLVDGDGMPVPTGCIASLSPDAPTAIAICK
;
A
#
# COMPACT_ATOMS: atom_id res chain seq x y z
N TYR A 1 -17.95 -9.61 7.88
CA TYR A 1 -19.18 -9.79 7.11
C TYR A 1 -18.85 -10.88 6.11
N PRO A 2 -19.45 -12.07 6.21
CA PRO A 2 -19.39 -13.05 5.14
C PRO A 2 -19.95 -12.48 3.84
N LEU A 3 -19.55 -13.09 2.71
CA LEU A 3 -20.13 -12.81 1.41
C LEU A 3 -20.83 -14.08 0.93
N SER A 4 -22.12 -13.99 0.63
CA SER A 4 -22.90 -15.07 0.01
C SER A 4 -23.70 -14.47 -1.15
N ASP A 5 -23.62 -15.11 -2.31
CA ASP A 5 -24.34 -14.69 -3.53
C ASP A 5 -24.21 -13.20 -3.91
N GLY A 6 -23.06 -12.59 -3.58
CA GLY A 6 -22.78 -11.18 -3.87
C GLY A 6 -23.32 -10.18 -2.83
N GLU A 7 -23.97 -10.66 -1.77
CA GLU A 7 -24.46 -9.85 -0.66
C GLU A 7 -23.50 -9.87 0.54
N VAL A 8 -23.51 -8.77 1.28
CA VAL A 8 -22.75 -8.61 2.53
C VAL A 8 -23.64 -9.04 3.70
N GLU A 9 -23.34 -10.18 4.30
CA GLU A 9 -24.08 -10.72 5.44
C GLU A 9 -23.75 -9.99 6.76
N GLU A 10 -24.44 -10.33 7.86
CA GLU A 10 -24.20 -9.71 9.16
C GLU A 10 -22.74 -9.78 9.65
N ARG A 11 -22.40 -8.83 10.54
CA ARG A 11 -21.05 -8.75 11.11
C ARG A 11 -20.82 -9.88 12.12
N VAL A 12 -20.04 -10.88 11.70
CA VAL A 12 -19.60 -12.00 12.55
C VAL A 12 -18.50 -11.65 13.57
N GLN A 13 -17.69 -10.62 13.31
CA GLN A 13 -16.64 -10.17 14.24
C GLN A 13 -16.29 -8.69 14.02
N LYS A 14 -15.94 -7.97 15.10
CA LYS A 14 -15.33 -6.64 15.06
C LYS A 14 -14.03 -6.65 15.85
N LEU A 15 -12.91 -6.30 15.21
CA LEU A 15 -11.65 -6.00 15.88
C LEU A 15 -11.54 -4.47 16.01
N GLN A 16 -11.59 -3.97 17.24
CA GLN A 16 -11.50 -2.53 17.52
C GLN A 16 -10.08 -2.19 17.97
N PHE A 17 -9.52 -1.12 17.40
CA PHE A 17 -8.23 -0.58 17.81
C PHE A 17 -8.41 0.73 18.57
N GLU A 18 -7.38 1.08 19.34
CA GLU A 18 -7.20 2.35 20.03
C GLU A 18 -5.82 2.95 19.69
N GLY A 19 -5.68 4.26 19.89
CA GLY A 19 -4.48 5.03 19.57
C GLY A 19 -4.80 6.38 18.96
N PHE A 20 -3.77 7.22 18.86
CA PHE A 20 -3.78 8.53 18.21
C PHE A 20 -2.34 8.88 17.81
N GLY A 21 -2.18 9.94 17.03
CA GLY A 21 -0.90 10.49 16.60
C GLY A 21 -0.87 12.01 16.70
N PRO A 22 0.29 12.64 16.45
CA PRO A 22 0.49 14.07 16.71
C PRO A 22 -0.18 14.99 15.67
N VAL A 23 -0.55 14.50 14.48
CA VAL A 23 -1.08 15.37 13.42
C VAL A 23 -2.57 15.65 13.68
N ALA A 24 -2.82 16.86 14.19
CA ALA A 24 -4.15 17.35 14.49
C ALA A 24 -5.14 17.15 13.32
N LYS A 25 -6.37 16.73 13.64
CA LYS A 25 -7.46 16.39 12.69
C LYS A 25 -7.21 15.18 11.78
N ARG A 26 -5.97 14.69 11.67
CA ARG A 26 -5.63 13.53 10.82
C ARG A 26 -5.35 12.27 11.61
N GLN A 27 -5.04 12.40 12.90
CA GLN A 27 -4.63 11.31 13.77
C GLN A 27 -5.31 11.38 15.15
N GLN A 28 -6.60 11.73 15.18
CA GLN A 28 -7.37 11.84 16.44
C GLN A 28 -7.86 10.49 16.96
N SER A 29 -7.84 9.46 16.10
CA SER A 29 -8.24 8.10 16.41
C SER A 29 -7.63 7.15 15.36
N PRO A 30 -7.72 5.81 15.54
CA PRO A 30 -7.26 4.86 14.55
C PRO A 30 -7.95 5.03 13.19
N HIS A 31 -7.17 4.94 12.12
CA HIS A 31 -7.62 5.06 10.74
C HIS A 31 -6.97 3.95 9.89
N ILE A 32 -7.56 2.75 9.94
CA ILE A 32 -7.15 1.63 9.09
C ILE A 32 -7.36 2.02 7.64
N HIS A 33 -6.27 2.04 6.87
CA HIS A 33 -6.26 2.60 5.52
C HIS A 33 -6.07 1.54 4.43
N GLN A 34 -5.61 0.35 4.80
CA GLN A 34 -5.54 -0.83 3.93
C GLN A 34 -5.65 -2.10 4.78
N VAL A 35 -6.05 -3.22 4.17
CA VAL A 35 -5.88 -4.56 4.72
C VAL A 35 -5.28 -5.45 3.64
N ARG A 36 -4.20 -6.17 3.97
CA ARG A 36 -3.51 -7.07 3.03
C ARG A 36 -3.17 -8.37 3.74
N PHE A 37 -3.40 -9.50 3.08
CA PHE A 37 -2.79 -10.75 3.51
C PHE A 37 -1.28 -10.67 3.32
N LEU A 38 -0.54 -11.06 4.35
CA LEU A 38 0.88 -11.31 4.25
C LEU A 38 1.09 -12.53 3.34
N PRO A 39 1.91 -12.44 2.27
CA PRO A 39 2.21 -13.59 1.44
C PRO A 39 2.80 -14.72 2.28
N LYS A 40 2.48 -15.97 1.90
CA LYS A 40 3.12 -17.14 2.51
C LYS A 40 4.61 -17.13 2.18
N MET A 41 5.43 -17.27 3.20
CA MET A 41 6.88 -17.35 3.11
C MET A 41 7.36 -18.62 3.79
N GLU A 42 8.57 -19.06 3.44
CA GLU A 42 9.20 -20.22 4.05
C GLU A 42 9.29 -20.05 5.58
N GLY A 43 8.99 -21.11 6.32
CA GLY A 43 8.98 -21.12 7.79
C GLY A 43 7.77 -20.45 8.44
N MET A 44 6.94 -19.70 7.69
CA MET A 44 5.80 -18.98 8.27
C MET A 44 4.55 -19.85 8.43
N GLU A 45 4.09 -20.00 9.67
CA GLU A 45 2.88 -20.73 10.00
C GLU A 45 1.66 -19.80 10.09
N GLY A 46 0.46 -20.34 9.81
CA GLY A 46 -0.79 -19.58 9.90
C GLY A 46 -0.97 -18.49 8.83
N TYR A 47 -2.08 -17.77 8.90
CA TYR A 47 -2.38 -16.68 7.97
C TYR A 47 -2.33 -15.36 8.71
N TRP A 48 -1.74 -14.34 8.08
CA TRP A 48 -1.52 -13.05 8.69
C TRP A 48 -2.07 -11.94 7.81
N ILE A 49 -2.62 -10.91 8.46
CA ILE A 49 -3.14 -9.71 7.82
C ILE A 49 -2.35 -8.53 8.38
N LEU A 50 -1.92 -7.65 7.48
CA LEU A 50 -1.35 -6.36 7.81
C LEU A 50 -2.36 -5.26 7.52
N ALA A 51 -2.52 -4.35 8.47
CA ALA A 51 -3.43 -3.23 8.35
C ALA A 51 -2.76 -1.91 8.78
N PRO A 52 -2.22 -1.12 7.81
CA PRO A 52 -1.73 0.22 8.09
C PRO A 52 -2.79 1.08 8.77
N ASP A 53 -2.43 1.64 9.92
CA ASP A 53 -3.23 2.54 10.74
C ASP A 53 -2.61 3.92 10.69
N LEU A 54 -3.13 4.74 9.78
CA LEU A 54 -2.66 6.12 9.58
C LEU A 54 -2.80 6.93 10.87
N GLY A 55 -3.89 6.69 11.60
CA GLY A 55 -4.29 7.48 12.76
C GLY A 55 -3.46 7.24 14.01
N SER A 56 -2.75 6.11 14.08
CA SER A 56 -1.97 5.71 15.26
C SER A 56 -0.51 5.39 14.98
N ASP A 57 0.00 5.77 13.80
CA ASP A 57 1.40 5.57 13.37
C ASP A 57 1.90 4.14 13.50
N LYS A 58 1.16 3.18 12.94
CA LYS A 58 1.57 1.77 12.98
C LYS A 58 0.92 0.92 11.91
N VAL A 59 1.51 -0.24 11.63
CA VAL A 59 0.85 -1.32 10.90
C VAL A 59 0.40 -2.37 11.91
N ARG A 60 -0.90 -2.67 11.95
CA ARG A 60 -1.46 -3.72 12.81
C ARG A 60 -1.16 -5.08 12.20
N VAL A 61 -0.62 -6.00 13.00
CA VAL A 61 -0.41 -7.40 12.64
C VAL A 61 -1.54 -8.22 13.25
N ILE A 62 -2.30 -8.90 12.40
CA ILE A 62 -3.52 -9.63 12.80
C ILE A 62 -3.35 -11.08 12.36
N ARG A 63 -3.54 -12.01 13.29
CA ARG A 63 -3.62 -13.43 12.95
C ARG A 63 -5.01 -13.74 12.41
N TYR A 64 -5.06 -14.49 11.32
CA TYR A 64 -6.27 -15.01 10.70
C TYR A 64 -6.30 -16.54 10.78
N ILE A 65 -7.43 -17.08 11.23
CA ILE A 65 -7.68 -18.51 11.37
C ILE A 65 -8.87 -18.85 10.46
N PRO A 66 -8.64 -19.36 9.24
CA PRO A 66 -9.72 -19.68 8.31
C PRO A 66 -10.59 -20.83 8.83
N ASN A 67 -11.84 -20.87 8.38
CA ASN A 67 -12.81 -21.95 8.64
C ASN A 67 -13.04 -22.25 10.13
N ARG A 68 -12.84 -21.27 11.01
CA ARG A 68 -13.08 -21.43 12.43
C ARG A 68 -14.59 -21.50 12.69
N GLU A 69 -15.07 -22.64 13.17
CA GLU A 69 -16.49 -22.85 13.46
C GLU A 69 -16.99 -22.02 14.65
N ASN A 70 -16.16 -21.84 15.69
CA ASN A 70 -16.53 -21.15 16.91
C ASN A 70 -15.42 -20.20 17.41
N GLY A 71 -15.82 -19.02 17.89
CA GLY A 71 -14.91 -18.00 18.43
C GLY A 71 -14.27 -17.10 17.37
N PRO A 72 -13.40 -16.16 17.77
CA PRO A 72 -12.83 -15.17 16.86
C PRO A 72 -11.86 -15.82 15.85
N PHE A 73 -12.04 -15.50 14.57
CA PHE A 73 -11.13 -15.91 13.49
C PHE A 73 -10.08 -14.84 13.17
N LEU A 74 -10.24 -13.63 13.70
CA LEU A 74 -9.22 -12.57 13.70
C LEU A 74 -8.76 -12.30 15.14
N SER A 75 -7.46 -12.14 15.34
CA SER A 75 -6.93 -11.67 16.62
C SER A 75 -5.75 -10.74 16.40
N HIS A 76 -5.75 -9.60 17.10
CA HIS A 76 -4.58 -8.71 17.12
C HIS A 76 -3.38 -9.46 17.70
N PHE A 77 -2.30 -9.51 16.93
CA PHE A 77 -1.06 -10.18 17.32
C PHE A 77 -0.02 -9.18 17.82
N GLY A 78 0.13 -8.06 17.10
CA GLY A 78 1.11 -7.03 17.44
C GLY A 78 1.00 -5.82 16.55
N ASP A 79 1.91 -4.86 16.74
CA ASP A 79 1.99 -3.62 15.99
C ASP A 79 3.42 -3.44 15.46
N ILE A 80 3.58 -3.00 14.21
CA ILE A 80 4.84 -2.47 13.67
C ILE A 80 4.79 -0.95 13.84
N PRO A 81 5.57 -0.36 14.76
CA PRO A 81 5.51 1.08 15.02
C PRO A 81 6.18 1.88 13.92
N PHE A 82 5.63 3.07 13.63
CA PHE A 82 6.24 4.08 12.78
C PHE A 82 6.53 5.34 13.61
N PRO A 83 7.47 6.20 13.17
CA PRO A 83 7.71 7.48 13.84
C PRO A 83 6.42 8.30 13.98
N PRO A 84 6.22 9.06 15.07
CA PRO A 84 5.03 9.89 15.25
C PRO A 84 4.82 10.87 14.08
N GLY A 85 3.61 10.91 13.53
CA GLY A 85 3.23 11.73 12.38
C GLY A 85 3.57 11.13 11.02
N SER A 86 3.91 9.85 10.95
CA SER A 86 4.16 9.14 9.69
C SER A 86 2.87 8.91 8.91
N GLY A 87 1.87 8.34 9.56
CA GLY A 87 0.61 7.94 8.96
C GLY A 87 0.77 6.87 7.87
N PRO A 88 1.21 5.63 8.20
CA PRO A 88 1.30 4.53 7.24
C PRO A 88 -0.05 4.29 6.57
N ARG A 89 -0.06 4.25 5.24
CA ARG A 89 -1.28 4.28 4.43
C ARG A 89 -1.49 2.98 3.67
N HIS A 90 -0.65 2.71 2.67
CA HIS A 90 -0.68 1.49 1.87
C HIS A 90 0.69 0.80 1.91
N LEU A 91 0.69 -0.50 1.69
CA LEU A 91 1.88 -1.33 1.54
C LEU A 91 1.73 -2.30 0.36
N ASP A 92 2.87 -2.79 -0.12
CA ASP A 92 2.95 -3.87 -1.09
C ASP A 92 4.18 -4.75 -0.87
N PHE A 93 4.20 -5.94 -1.49
CA PHE A 93 5.20 -6.97 -1.22
C PHE A 93 6.02 -7.32 -2.45
N ASP A 94 7.33 -7.50 -2.28
CA ASP A 94 8.17 -8.07 -3.34
C ASP A 94 7.73 -9.52 -3.65
N PRO A 95 7.55 -9.88 -4.94
CA PRO A 95 7.06 -11.20 -5.32
C PRO A 95 8.04 -12.35 -5.03
N VAL A 96 9.32 -12.05 -4.73
CA VAL A 96 10.39 -13.06 -4.63
C VAL A 96 11.26 -12.88 -3.37
N LYS A 97 11.63 -11.65 -3.01
CA LYS A 97 12.69 -11.36 -2.02
C LYS A 97 12.22 -11.36 -0.56
N GLY A 98 10.93 -11.52 -0.30
CA GLY A 98 10.38 -11.45 1.06
C GLY A 98 10.43 -10.04 1.66
N MET A 99 10.25 -9.00 0.83
CA MET A 99 10.24 -7.61 1.28
C MET A 99 8.83 -7.04 1.33
N MET A 100 8.62 -6.11 2.25
CA MET A 100 7.45 -5.23 2.33
C MET A 100 7.89 -3.78 2.18
N TYR A 101 7.16 -3.02 1.37
CA TYR A 101 7.34 -1.59 1.19
C TYR A 101 6.08 -0.90 1.70
N CYS A 102 6.21 -0.01 2.68
CA CYS A 102 5.07 0.71 3.27
C CYS A 102 5.22 2.22 3.10
N LEU A 103 4.24 2.82 2.43
CA LEU A 103 4.18 4.26 2.16
C LEU A 103 3.36 4.96 3.24
N SER A 104 3.96 6.02 3.81
CA SER A 104 3.35 6.88 4.82
C SER A 104 2.79 8.15 4.20
N GLU A 105 1.48 8.39 4.39
CA GLU A 105 0.76 9.52 3.78
C GLU A 105 1.27 10.87 4.28
N LEU A 106 1.47 10.97 5.60
CA LEU A 106 1.69 12.25 6.27
C LEU A 106 3.16 12.66 6.23
N SER A 107 4.09 11.73 6.49
CA SER A 107 5.53 12.03 6.42
C SER A 107 6.07 12.06 5.00
N GLY A 108 5.42 11.35 4.07
CA GLY A 108 5.92 11.15 2.70
C GLY A 108 7.02 10.10 2.59
N GLU A 109 7.28 9.36 3.66
CA GLU A 109 8.34 8.36 3.74
C GLU A 109 7.87 7.00 3.24
N LEU A 110 8.81 6.27 2.65
CA LEU A 110 8.66 4.90 2.20
C LEU A 110 9.63 4.04 3.00
N VAL A 111 9.06 3.14 3.81
CA VAL A 111 9.81 2.28 4.74
C VAL A 111 9.85 0.86 4.18
N VAL A 112 11.05 0.29 4.16
CA VAL A 112 11.32 -1.06 3.64
C VAL A 112 11.58 -2.00 4.80
N PHE A 113 10.89 -3.13 4.79
CA PHE A 113 11.03 -4.19 5.77
C PHE A 113 11.41 -5.50 5.11
N LYS A 114 12.38 -6.20 5.69
CA LYS A 114 12.59 -7.62 5.45
C LYS A 114 11.65 -8.43 6.31
N ILE A 115 10.99 -9.39 5.71
CA ILE A 115 10.07 -10.30 6.39
C ILE A 115 10.75 -11.65 6.56
N SER A 116 10.61 -12.22 7.75
CA SER A 116 11.03 -13.58 8.07
C SER A 116 10.05 -14.23 9.03
N ALA A 117 10.31 -15.48 9.40
CA ALA A 117 9.59 -16.18 10.45
C ALA A 117 10.54 -16.48 11.61
N ASP A 118 10.04 -16.39 12.84
CA ASP A 118 10.78 -16.85 14.02
C ASP A 118 10.73 -18.38 14.16
N ALA A 119 11.30 -18.91 15.25
CA ALA A 119 11.34 -20.36 15.50
C ALA A 119 9.93 -20.97 15.72
N GLY A 120 8.93 -20.16 16.06
CA GLY A 120 7.53 -20.58 16.20
C GLY A 120 6.70 -20.37 14.92
N GLY A 121 7.32 -19.89 13.84
CA GLY A 121 6.64 -19.62 12.58
C GLY A 121 5.86 -18.30 12.55
N GLU A 122 6.06 -17.42 13.53
CA GLU A 122 5.41 -16.11 13.60
C GLU A 122 6.18 -15.07 12.77
N PRO A 123 5.50 -14.10 12.13
CA PRO A 123 6.14 -13.15 11.23
C PRO A 123 6.99 -12.14 12.00
N VAL A 124 8.23 -11.96 11.54
CA VAL A 124 9.18 -10.96 12.03
C VAL A 124 9.43 -9.92 10.94
N PHE A 125 9.39 -8.65 11.33
CA PHE A 125 9.57 -7.51 10.44
C PHE A 125 10.81 -6.72 10.86
N GLU A 126 11.84 -6.74 10.03
CA GLU A 126 13.08 -5.99 10.24
C GLU A 126 13.07 -4.77 9.32
N GLN A 127 13.05 -3.56 9.87
CA GLN A 127 13.20 -2.35 9.07
C GLN A 127 14.65 -2.24 8.55
N VAL A 128 14.83 -2.22 7.24
CA VAL A 128 16.15 -2.18 6.60
C VAL A 128 16.46 -0.85 5.92
N GLN A 129 15.43 -0.06 5.56
CA GLN A 129 15.62 1.22 4.90
C GLN A 129 14.43 2.14 5.12
N THR A 130 14.70 3.45 5.15
CA THR A 130 13.68 4.50 5.00
C THR A 130 14.17 5.48 3.95
N VAL A 131 13.31 5.82 2.99
CA VAL A 131 13.58 6.86 1.98
C VAL A 131 12.44 7.88 1.94
N LEU A 132 12.74 9.11 1.56
CA LEU A 132 11.71 10.11 1.30
C LEU A 132 11.16 9.91 -0.11
N ALA A 133 9.90 9.49 -0.23
CA ALA A 133 9.26 9.31 -1.53
C ALA A 133 8.66 10.62 -2.05
N ASP A 134 7.96 11.34 -1.15
CA ASP A 134 7.46 12.69 -1.39
C ASP A 134 8.46 13.74 -0.89
N GLU A 135 9.29 14.24 -1.80
CA GLU A 135 10.27 15.29 -1.51
C GLU A 135 9.63 16.63 -1.13
N CYS A 136 8.37 16.85 -1.50
CA CYS A 136 7.62 18.06 -1.14
C CYS A 136 6.97 17.98 0.25
N ARG A 137 7.00 16.79 0.90
CA ARG A 137 6.35 16.51 2.18
C ARG A 137 4.95 17.11 2.24
N SER A 138 4.15 16.81 1.22
CA SER A 138 2.84 17.40 1.00
C SER A 138 1.81 16.96 2.04
N GLY A 139 2.07 15.84 2.73
CA GLY A 139 1.11 15.16 3.60
C GLY A 139 0.00 14.47 2.80
N GLY A 140 0.28 14.16 1.53
CA GLY A 140 -0.68 13.65 0.55
C GLY A 140 -0.19 12.45 -0.25
N SER A 141 0.77 11.66 0.25
CA SER A 141 1.14 10.41 -0.43
C SER A 141 -0.07 9.46 -0.54
N GLY A 142 -0.12 8.72 -1.63
CA GLY A 142 -1.29 7.97 -2.07
C GLY A 142 -1.01 6.48 -2.11
N ASP A 143 -0.91 5.92 -3.30
CA ASP A 143 -0.88 4.48 -3.53
C ASP A 143 0.55 3.98 -3.73
N ILE A 144 0.75 2.67 -3.61
CA ILE A 144 2.04 2.00 -3.81
C ILE A 144 1.82 0.65 -4.48
N HIS A 145 2.59 0.37 -5.52
CA HIS A 145 2.57 -0.92 -6.22
C HIS A 145 3.96 -1.30 -6.71
N ILE A 146 4.36 -2.55 -6.45
CA ILE A 146 5.55 -3.13 -7.07
C ILE A 146 5.23 -3.67 -8.46
N HIS A 147 6.13 -3.46 -9.41
CA HIS A 147 6.01 -4.05 -10.73
C HIS A 147 6.06 -5.58 -10.65
N PRO A 148 5.29 -6.34 -11.46
CA PRO A 148 5.30 -7.81 -11.45
C PRO A 148 6.68 -8.44 -11.62
N SER A 149 7.63 -7.76 -12.26
CA SER A 149 9.02 -8.23 -12.37
C SER A 149 9.83 -8.17 -11.06
N GLY A 150 9.35 -7.45 -10.04
CA GLY A 150 10.07 -7.19 -8.79
C GLY A 150 11.29 -6.25 -8.90
N LYS A 151 11.42 -5.51 -10.02
CA LYS A 151 12.56 -4.62 -10.29
C LYS A 151 12.27 -3.13 -10.07
N TYR A 152 11.00 -2.75 -10.07
CA TYR A 152 10.57 -1.36 -9.94
C TYR A 152 9.40 -1.25 -8.99
N LEU A 153 9.34 -0.14 -8.26
CA LEU A 153 8.29 0.20 -7.31
C LEU A 153 7.85 1.64 -7.59
N TYR A 154 6.54 1.88 -7.51
CA TYR A 154 5.95 3.18 -7.80
C TYR A 154 5.16 3.66 -6.59
N THR A 155 5.17 4.96 -6.34
CA THR A 155 4.32 5.60 -5.32
C THR A 155 3.64 6.83 -5.89
N SER A 156 2.36 7.03 -5.60
CA SER A 156 1.65 8.25 -6.03
C SER A 156 1.68 9.33 -4.95
N HIS A 157 1.73 10.59 -5.38
CA HIS A 157 1.75 11.75 -4.49
C HIS A 157 0.75 12.79 -4.96
N ARG A 158 0.08 13.44 -4.00
CA ARG A 158 -1.01 14.39 -4.21
C ARG A 158 -0.72 15.72 -3.53
N LEU A 159 -1.57 16.71 -3.78
CA LEU A 159 -1.61 18.03 -3.13
C LEU A 159 -0.47 18.98 -3.54
N LYS A 160 0.77 18.47 -3.64
CA LYS A 160 1.91 19.19 -4.19
C LYS A 160 2.68 18.25 -5.09
N ASN A 161 3.12 18.79 -6.23
CA ASN A 161 3.95 18.07 -7.18
C ASN A 161 3.31 16.77 -7.69
N ASP A 162 1.99 16.74 -7.91
CA ASP A 162 1.21 15.54 -8.21
C ASP A 162 1.86 14.67 -9.31
N GLY A 163 1.96 13.36 -9.03
CA GLY A 163 2.66 12.43 -9.90
C GLY A 163 3.00 11.10 -9.25
N LEU A 164 3.86 10.33 -9.94
CA LEU A 164 4.41 9.07 -9.47
C LEU A 164 5.92 9.20 -9.26
N ALA A 165 6.40 8.88 -8.05
CA ALA A 165 7.82 8.59 -7.84
C ALA A 165 8.14 7.16 -8.27
N VAL A 166 9.30 6.99 -8.90
CA VAL A 166 9.78 5.72 -9.45
C VAL A 166 11.02 5.29 -8.69
N PHE A 167 11.04 4.03 -8.26
CA PHE A 167 12.16 3.42 -7.55
C PHE A 167 12.63 2.16 -8.25
N ARG A 168 13.94 1.99 -8.36
CA ARG A 168 14.56 0.71 -8.68
C ARG A 168 14.72 -0.11 -7.40
N VAL A 169 14.31 -1.36 -7.45
CA VAL A 169 14.54 -2.36 -6.41
C VAL A 169 15.91 -2.99 -6.63
N CYS A 170 16.77 -2.96 -5.61
CA CYS A 170 18.10 -3.54 -5.59
C CYS A 170 18.03 -5.05 -5.32
N ASP A 171 19.14 -5.74 -5.52
CA ASP A 171 19.22 -7.20 -5.35
C ASP A 171 18.94 -7.63 -3.90
N ASP A 172 19.34 -6.81 -2.93
CA ASP A 172 19.09 -7.00 -1.51
C ASP A 172 17.68 -6.58 -1.07
N GLY A 173 16.83 -6.10 -1.98
CA GLY A 173 15.47 -5.63 -1.71
C GLY A 173 15.36 -4.18 -1.23
N THR A 174 16.48 -3.48 -1.02
CA THR A 174 16.45 -2.02 -0.80
C THR A 174 16.04 -1.29 -2.09
N ILE A 175 15.70 -0.02 -1.97
CA ILE A 175 15.22 0.79 -3.09
C ILE A 175 16.07 2.05 -3.30
N ARG A 176 16.13 2.48 -4.55
CA ARG A 176 16.75 3.75 -4.96
C ARG A 176 15.79 4.49 -5.87
N LYS A 177 15.49 5.74 -5.54
CA LYS A 177 14.69 6.60 -6.42
C LYS A 177 15.42 6.77 -7.76
N SER A 178 14.73 6.46 -8.85
CA SER A 178 15.25 6.50 -10.22
C SER A 178 14.58 7.56 -11.08
N GLY A 179 13.42 8.07 -10.67
CA GLY A 179 12.76 9.14 -11.39
C GLY A 179 11.45 9.62 -10.76
N TYR A 180 10.80 10.50 -11.50
CA TYR A 180 9.48 11.04 -11.18
C TYR A 180 8.74 11.35 -12.47
N VAL A 181 7.44 11.09 -12.53
CA VAL A 181 6.58 11.46 -13.66
C VAL A 181 5.37 12.22 -13.15
N HIS A 182 5.06 13.36 -13.78
CA HIS A 182 3.86 14.11 -13.46
C HIS A 182 2.61 13.45 -14.03
N THR A 183 1.52 13.59 -13.30
CA THR A 183 0.19 13.11 -13.70
C THR A 183 -0.81 14.27 -13.61
N LYS A 184 -2.07 14.01 -13.93
CA LYS A 184 -3.19 14.91 -13.62
C LYS A 184 -3.43 15.01 -12.11
N ASP A 185 -4.19 16.03 -11.72
CA ASP A 185 -4.43 16.42 -10.32
C ASP A 185 -5.01 15.27 -9.48
N HIS A 186 -4.37 15.05 -8.32
CA HIS A 186 -4.78 14.14 -7.27
C HIS A 186 -4.79 12.65 -7.67
N PRO A 187 -3.63 12.07 -8.07
CA PRO A 187 -3.50 10.65 -8.42
C PRO A 187 -3.65 9.77 -7.18
N ARG A 188 -4.90 9.49 -6.77
CA ARG A 188 -5.21 8.83 -5.49
C ARG A 188 -4.93 7.33 -5.51
N SER A 189 -5.08 6.72 -6.67
CA SER A 189 -4.80 5.31 -6.90
C SER A 189 -4.26 5.12 -8.31
N PHE A 190 -3.47 4.09 -8.48
CA PHE A 190 -3.05 3.62 -9.80
C PHE A 190 -2.99 2.10 -9.78
N LEU A 191 -2.89 1.51 -10.96
CA LEU A 191 -2.76 0.07 -11.12
C LEU A 191 -1.71 -0.23 -12.20
N ILE A 192 -0.89 -1.25 -11.95
CA ILE A 192 0.00 -1.83 -12.96
C ILE A 192 -0.74 -3.01 -13.60
N THR A 193 -0.76 -3.09 -14.93
CA THR A 193 -1.39 -4.22 -15.61
C THR A 193 -0.68 -5.53 -15.25
N PRO A 194 -1.38 -6.69 -15.25
CA PRO A 194 -0.76 -7.97 -14.87
C PRO A 194 0.46 -8.38 -15.73
N ASP A 195 0.51 -7.92 -16.99
CA ASP A 195 1.66 -8.12 -17.87
C ASP A 195 2.81 -7.12 -17.63
N GLY A 196 2.63 -6.17 -16.69
CA GLY A 196 3.59 -5.14 -16.33
C GLY A 196 3.71 -3.99 -17.32
N ARG A 197 3.06 -4.06 -18.49
CA ARG A 197 3.37 -3.13 -19.59
C ARG A 197 2.77 -1.74 -19.41
N HIS A 198 1.70 -1.59 -18.63
CA HIS A 198 1.03 -0.32 -18.47
C HIS A 198 0.77 0.03 -17.01
N ILE A 199 0.73 1.34 -16.75
CA ILE A 199 0.27 1.92 -15.50
C ILE A 199 -0.95 2.80 -15.80
N LEU A 200 -2.05 2.52 -15.12
CA LEU A 200 -3.27 3.31 -15.21
C LEU A 200 -3.37 4.17 -13.95
N VAL A 201 -3.43 5.50 -14.09
CA VAL A 201 -3.46 6.43 -12.96
C VAL A 201 -4.83 7.09 -12.86
N ALA A 202 -5.52 6.90 -11.74
CA ALA A 202 -6.79 7.56 -11.45
C ALA A 202 -6.57 8.91 -10.75
N SER A 203 -6.81 9.99 -11.47
CA SER A 203 -6.70 11.36 -10.97
C SER A 203 -8.06 11.88 -10.53
N LYS A 204 -8.26 11.87 -9.21
CA LYS A 204 -9.57 12.09 -8.57
C LYS A 204 -10.15 13.46 -8.91
N ASN A 205 -9.33 14.50 -8.92
CA ASN A 205 -9.82 15.87 -9.11
C ASN A 205 -9.92 16.26 -10.58
N ASP A 206 -9.16 15.59 -11.46
CA ASP A 206 -9.24 15.76 -12.91
C ASP A 206 -10.35 14.91 -13.56
N LEU A 207 -10.95 13.97 -12.80
CA LEU A 207 -11.99 13.06 -13.27
C LEU A 207 -11.53 12.21 -14.46
N SER A 208 -10.30 11.70 -14.40
CA SER A 208 -9.68 10.99 -15.52
C SER A 208 -8.83 9.79 -15.08
N ILE A 209 -8.64 8.87 -16.03
CA ILE A 209 -7.62 7.82 -15.95
C ILE A 209 -6.62 8.04 -17.08
N GLU A 210 -5.36 8.29 -16.74
CA GLU A 210 -4.24 8.36 -17.68
C GLU A 210 -3.58 6.99 -17.84
N VAL A 211 -3.19 6.63 -19.07
CA VAL A 211 -2.46 5.39 -19.35
C VAL A 211 -1.01 5.69 -19.72
N PHE A 212 -0.09 5.08 -18.98
CA PHE A 212 1.34 5.13 -19.21
C PHE A 212 1.84 3.76 -19.68
N LEU A 213 2.80 3.74 -20.60
CA LEU A 213 3.61 2.57 -20.93
C LEU A 213 4.79 2.52 -19.94
N VAL A 214 5.15 1.33 -19.46
CA VAL A 214 6.38 1.13 -18.67
C VAL A 214 7.56 0.90 -19.63
N ASP A 215 8.50 1.85 -19.68
CA ASP A 215 9.71 1.73 -20.50
C ASP A 215 10.72 0.72 -19.89
N GLY A 216 11.76 0.36 -20.64
CA GLY A 216 12.74 -0.66 -20.24
C GLY A 216 13.52 -0.32 -18.96
N ASP A 217 13.66 0.96 -18.64
CA ASP A 217 14.27 1.47 -17.41
C ASP A 217 13.27 1.61 -16.24
N GLY A 218 12.02 1.19 -16.47
CA GLY A 218 10.92 1.25 -15.50
C GLY A 218 10.20 2.60 -15.46
N MET A 219 10.59 3.59 -16.26
CA MET A 219 9.92 4.89 -16.26
C MET A 219 8.54 4.81 -16.94
N PRO A 220 7.48 5.39 -16.33
CA PRO A 220 6.19 5.51 -17.00
C PRO A 220 6.24 6.60 -18.06
N VAL A 221 5.89 6.25 -19.30
CA VAL A 221 5.84 7.16 -20.46
C VAL A 221 4.39 7.37 -20.87
N PRO A 222 3.90 8.63 -20.98
CA PRO A 222 2.52 8.89 -21.39
C PRO A 222 2.22 8.30 -22.77
N THR A 223 1.13 7.54 -22.88
CA THR A 223 0.68 7.01 -24.18
C THR A 223 -0.17 8.02 -24.97
N GLY A 224 -0.64 9.08 -24.29
CA GLY A 224 -1.66 10.00 -24.80
C GLY A 224 -3.09 9.50 -24.62
N CYS A 225 -3.28 8.24 -24.20
CA CYS A 225 -4.61 7.71 -23.88
C CYS A 225 -5.08 8.20 -22.51
N ILE A 226 -6.22 8.89 -22.50
CA ILE A 226 -6.88 9.39 -21.30
C ILE A 226 -8.38 9.07 -21.40
N ALA A 227 -8.92 8.39 -20.38
CA ALA A 227 -10.36 8.19 -20.25
C ALA A 227 -10.94 9.25 -19.31
N SER A 228 -11.93 10.03 -19.75
CA SER A 228 -12.69 10.91 -18.86
C SER A 228 -13.83 10.15 -18.21
N LEU A 229 -14.02 10.36 -16.91
CA LEU A 229 -15.03 9.70 -16.09
C LEU A 229 -16.04 10.69 -15.50
N SER A 230 -16.05 11.93 -16.01
CA SER A 230 -17.00 12.95 -15.58
C SER A 230 -18.45 12.44 -15.64
N PRO A 231 -19.27 12.67 -14.59
CA PRO A 231 -18.98 13.51 -13.42
C PRO A 231 -18.31 12.80 -12.23
N ASP A 232 -18.04 11.49 -12.34
CA ASP A 232 -17.61 10.67 -11.21
C ASP A 232 -16.08 10.70 -11.01
N ALA A 233 -15.66 10.89 -9.76
CA ALA A 233 -14.25 10.97 -9.42
C ALA A 233 -13.64 9.56 -9.22
N PRO A 234 -12.66 9.15 -10.05
CA PRO A 234 -12.05 7.84 -9.88
C PRO A 234 -11.17 7.82 -8.63
N THR A 235 -11.35 6.80 -7.79
CA THR A 235 -10.60 6.66 -6.54
C THR A 235 -9.97 5.28 -6.33
N ALA A 236 -10.27 4.33 -7.21
CA ALA A 236 -9.71 2.98 -7.25
C ALA A 236 -9.79 2.43 -8.68
N ILE A 237 -8.86 1.55 -9.04
CA ILE A 237 -8.85 0.81 -10.32
C ILE A 237 -8.64 -0.67 -10.00
N ALA A 238 -9.41 -1.54 -10.63
CA ALA A 238 -9.23 -2.99 -10.58
C ALA A 238 -9.44 -3.60 -11.97
N ILE A 239 -8.72 -4.68 -12.27
CA ILE A 239 -8.90 -5.47 -13.49
C ILE A 239 -9.46 -6.83 -13.10
N CYS A 240 -10.62 -7.18 -13.65
CA CYS A 240 -11.20 -8.52 -13.55
C CYS A 240 -10.89 -9.31 -14.83
N LYS A 241 -10.68 -10.62 -14.70
CA LYS A 241 -10.55 -11.55 -15.84
C LYS A 241 -11.87 -12.21 -16.14
#